data_AF-A0A059BLV4-F1
#
_entry.id   AF-A0A059BLV4-F1
#
_cell.length_a   1.000
_cell.length_b   1.000
_cell.length_c   1.000
_cell.angle_alpha   90.00
_cell.angle_beta   90.00
_cell.angle_gamma   90.00
#
_symmetry.space_group_name_H-M   'P 1'
#
loop_
_entity.id
_entity.type
_entity.pdbx_description
1 polymer ?
#
loop_
_entity_poly.entity_id
_entity_poly.type
_entity_poly.pdbx_seq_one_letter_code
_entity_poly.pdbx_strand_id
1 'polypeptide(L)'
;MDAAATGPYPLHRRKTLHLVRHAQGIHNVAREKNNDPLKSYDFFDAQVTPLGWQQVSNLHRHVQACGLSKKIDLVITSPLLRAMQTAVGVFSGEGCTDGIGAPPLMVANAGNSDHPAISSLNCPPFIAVELCRERLGVNPCDKRRSISEYRPLFPAIDFSLAKCR
;
A
#
# COMPACT_ATOMS: atom_id res chain seq x y z
N MET A 1 -12.42 19.88 37.57
CA MET A 1 -11.36 20.84 37.23
C MET A 1 -10.27 20.05 36.52
N ASP A 2 -10.39 19.88 35.21
CA ASP A 2 -9.35 19.24 34.40
C ASP A 2 -8.50 20.35 33.77
N ALA A 3 -7.27 20.49 34.27
CA ALA A 3 -6.28 21.35 33.67
C ALA A 3 -5.84 20.72 32.33
N ALA A 4 -6.41 21.22 31.23
CA ALA A 4 -5.89 20.95 29.90
C ALA A 4 -4.43 21.42 29.86
N ALA A 5 -3.50 20.47 29.75
CA ALA A 5 -2.08 20.75 29.62
C ALA A 5 -1.85 21.64 28.39
N THR A 6 -1.55 22.91 28.63
CA THR A 6 -1.18 23.93 27.65
C THR A 6 0.24 23.65 27.15
N GLY A 7 0.40 22.61 26.35
CA GLY A 7 1.57 22.49 25.49
C GLY A 7 1.53 23.61 24.43
N PRO A 8 2.68 24.15 23.99
CA PRO A 8 2.76 25.26 23.03
C PRO A 8 2.24 24.91 21.62
N TYR A 9 1.81 23.67 21.40
CA TYR A 9 1.28 23.19 20.13
C TYR A 9 -0.24 23.06 20.23
N PRO A 10 -1.02 23.61 19.28
CA PRO A 10 -2.46 23.39 19.25
C PRO A 10 -2.73 21.91 18.95
N LEU A 11 -2.87 21.10 19.99
CA LEU A 11 -3.12 19.64 19.91
C LEU A 11 -4.36 19.32 19.06
N HIS A 12 -5.30 20.26 18.98
CA HIS A 12 -6.54 20.21 18.22
C HIS A 12 -6.41 20.64 16.74
N ARG A 13 -5.22 21.07 16.28
CA ARG A 13 -4.94 21.44 14.86
C ARG A 13 -3.71 20.71 14.32
N ARG A 14 -3.55 19.42 14.64
CA ARG A 14 -2.43 18.60 14.14
C ARG A 14 -2.91 17.63 13.06
N LYS A 15 -2.11 17.49 12.00
CA LYS A 15 -2.16 16.33 11.10
C LYS A 15 -1.11 15.31 11.57
N THR A 16 -1.53 14.07 11.76
CA THR A 16 -0.63 12.97 12.12
C THR A 16 -0.35 12.17 10.85
N LEU A 17 0.93 12.02 10.52
CA LEU A 17 1.36 11.23 9.37
C LEU A 17 2.01 9.94 9.86
N HIS A 18 1.47 8.80 9.43
CA HIS A 18 2.05 7.48 9.68
C HIS A 18 2.82 7.05 8.43
N LEU A 19 4.12 6.78 8.58
CA LEU A 19 4.98 6.35 7.48
C LEU A 19 5.22 4.85 7.59
N VAL A 20 4.88 4.13 6.52
CA VAL A 20 5.02 2.67 6.41
C VAL A 20 5.82 2.36 5.15
N ARG A 21 6.87 1.55 5.29
CA ARG A 21 7.61 1.01 4.15
C ARG A 21 6.85 -0.18 3.55
N HIS A 22 6.94 -0.37 2.23
CA HIS A 22 6.43 -1.58 1.58
C HIS A 22 7.02 -2.85 2.22
N ALA A 23 6.24 -3.94 2.23
CA ALA A 23 6.71 -5.26 2.67
C ALA A 23 7.77 -5.83 1.72
N GLN A 24 8.43 -6.91 2.10
CA GLN A 24 9.47 -7.54 1.28
C GLN A 24 8.95 -7.86 -0.13
N GLY A 25 9.59 -7.29 -1.15
CA GLY A 25 9.33 -7.58 -2.55
C GLY A 25 10.31 -8.62 -3.11
N ILE A 26 9.95 -9.26 -4.23
CA ILE A 26 10.80 -10.28 -4.89
C ILE A 26 12.22 -9.72 -5.17
N HIS A 27 12.31 -8.44 -5.55
CA HIS A 27 13.59 -7.77 -5.80
C HIS A 27 14.49 -7.67 -4.56
N ASN A 28 13.94 -7.62 -3.34
CA ASN A 28 14.74 -7.58 -2.11
C ASN A 28 15.46 -8.91 -1.88
N VAL A 29 14.75 -10.03 -2.06
CA VAL A 29 15.33 -11.38 -1.91
C VAL A 29 16.40 -11.64 -2.97
N ALA A 30 16.17 -11.17 -4.21
CA ALA A 30 17.16 -11.29 -5.26
C ALA A 30 18.45 -10.53 -4.92
N ARG A 31 18.32 -9.30 -4.41
CA ARG A 31 19.45 -8.45 -4.01
C ARG A 31 20.25 -9.02 -2.84
N GLU A 32 19.65 -9.79 -1.94
CA GLU A 32 20.35 -10.50 -0.86
C GLU A 32 21.14 -11.71 -1.39
N LYS A 33 20.68 -12.34 -2.47
CA LYS A 33 21.30 -13.56 -3.04
C LYS A 33 22.41 -13.28 -4.05
N ASN A 34 22.39 -12.15 -4.76
CA ASN A 34 23.37 -11.80 -5.80
C ASN A 34 23.71 -10.31 -5.77
N ASN A 35 24.95 -9.95 -6.11
CA ASN A 35 25.44 -8.57 -6.07
C ASN A 35 24.91 -7.65 -7.20
N ASP A 36 24.40 -8.17 -8.33
CA ASP A 36 23.84 -7.35 -9.43
C ASP A 36 22.59 -7.91 -10.17
N PRO A 37 21.53 -8.40 -9.49
CA PRO A 37 20.28 -8.83 -10.13
C PRO A 37 19.34 -7.66 -10.48
N LEU A 38 19.68 -6.44 -10.07
CA LEU A 38 18.81 -5.26 -10.20
C LEU A 38 18.57 -4.79 -11.64
N LYS A 39 19.27 -5.35 -12.62
CA LYS A 39 19.13 -5.02 -14.05
C LYS A 39 18.18 -5.96 -14.81
N SER A 40 17.77 -7.10 -14.23
CA SER A 40 16.82 -7.98 -14.92
C SER A 40 15.42 -7.36 -14.95
N TYR A 41 14.77 -7.43 -16.11
CA TYR A 41 13.37 -7.07 -16.26
C TYR A 41 12.43 -8.06 -15.56
N ASP A 42 12.91 -9.21 -15.10
CA ASP A 42 12.14 -10.14 -14.26
C ASP A 42 11.69 -9.50 -12.94
N PHE A 43 12.39 -8.45 -12.49
CA PHE A 43 12.04 -7.70 -11.29
C PHE A 43 11.27 -6.40 -11.60
N PHE A 44 10.85 -6.20 -12.85
CA PHE A 44 10.07 -5.03 -13.23
C PHE A 44 8.78 -4.95 -12.40
N ASP A 45 8.62 -3.83 -11.69
CA ASP A 45 7.49 -3.59 -10.79
C ASP A 45 7.16 -4.79 -9.89
N ALA A 46 8.20 -5.35 -9.27
CA ALA A 46 8.11 -6.60 -8.51
C ALA A 46 7.03 -6.54 -7.42
N GLN A 47 6.27 -7.64 -7.32
CA GLN A 47 5.27 -7.87 -6.28
C GLN A 47 5.88 -8.23 -4.91
N VAL A 48 5.03 -8.23 -3.89
CA VAL A 48 5.32 -8.70 -2.53
C VAL A 48 5.55 -10.23 -2.52
N THR A 49 6.50 -10.71 -1.72
CA THR A 49 6.79 -12.14 -1.54
C THR A 49 5.79 -12.81 -0.57
N PRO A 50 5.74 -14.15 -0.48
CA PRO A 50 4.96 -14.82 0.57
C PRO A 50 5.33 -14.35 1.99
N LEU A 51 6.63 -14.13 2.26
CA LEU A 51 7.09 -13.55 3.53
C LEU A 51 6.61 -12.09 3.69
N GLY A 52 6.63 -11.31 2.61
CA GLY A 52 6.09 -9.96 2.61
C GLY A 52 4.58 -9.92 2.94
N TRP A 53 3.79 -10.87 2.45
CA TRP A 53 2.39 -10.99 2.84
C TRP A 53 2.20 -11.37 4.31
N GLN A 54 3.09 -12.19 4.88
CA GLN A 54 3.09 -12.41 6.34
C GLN A 54 3.38 -11.12 7.11
N GLN A 55 4.30 -10.27 6.64
CA GLN A 55 4.58 -8.96 7.22
C GLN A 55 3.35 -8.04 7.15
N VAL A 56 2.66 -8.02 6.00
CA VAL A 56 1.40 -7.28 5.79
C VAL A 56 0.34 -7.74 6.79
N SER A 57 0.10 -9.05 6.90
CA SER A 57 -0.89 -9.61 7.83
C SER A 57 -0.59 -9.31 9.29
N ASN A 58 0.69 -9.35 9.69
CA ASN A 58 1.09 -9.00 11.04
C ASN A 58 0.87 -7.51 11.33
N LEU A 59 1.20 -6.63 10.39
CA LEU A 59 0.96 -5.19 10.53
C LEU A 59 -0.55 -4.86 10.52
N HIS A 60 -1.34 -5.50 9.66
CA HIS A 60 -2.80 -5.39 9.66
C HIS A 60 -3.38 -5.70 11.04
N ARG A 61 -3.01 -6.86 11.62
CA ARG A 61 -3.46 -7.27 12.96
C ARG A 61 -3.07 -6.24 14.03
N HIS A 62 -1.87 -5.69 13.94
CA HIS A 62 -1.41 -4.65 14.86
C HIS A 62 -2.21 -3.35 14.73
N VAL A 63 -2.45 -2.88 13.50
CA VAL A 63 -3.23 -1.66 13.20
C VAL A 63 -4.68 -1.78 13.69
N GLN A 64 -5.29 -2.95 13.54
CA GLN A 64 -6.62 -3.22 14.09
C GLN A 64 -6.61 -3.26 15.62
N ALA A 65 -5.67 -4.00 16.23
CA ALA A 65 -5.59 -4.16 17.68
C ALA A 65 -5.36 -2.82 18.42
N CYS A 66 -4.60 -1.90 17.84
CA CYS A 66 -4.37 -0.57 18.42
C CYS A 66 -5.46 0.45 18.08
N GLY A 67 -6.47 0.05 17.28
CA GLY A 67 -7.55 0.92 16.83
C GLY A 67 -7.08 2.05 15.91
N LEU A 68 -5.90 1.91 15.29
CA LEU A 68 -5.37 2.91 14.37
C LEU A 68 -6.19 2.97 13.09
N SER A 69 -6.70 1.82 12.60
CA SER A 69 -7.57 1.74 11.42
C SER A 69 -8.73 2.73 11.46
N LYS A 70 -9.36 2.91 12.63
CA LYS A 70 -10.50 3.83 12.85
C LYS A 70 -10.11 5.31 12.90
N LYS A 71 -8.81 5.63 12.95
CA LYS A 71 -8.27 6.99 13.04
C LYS A 71 -7.63 7.47 11.74
N ILE A 72 -7.52 6.59 10.73
CA ILE A 72 -6.94 6.95 9.44
C ILE A 72 -8.03 7.55 8.56
N ASP A 73 -7.82 8.82 8.16
CA ASP A 73 -8.73 9.52 7.25
C ASP A 73 -8.40 9.29 5.76
N LEU A 74 -7.15 8.91 5.45
CA LEU A 74 -6.63 8.78 4.09
C LEU A 74 -5.40 7.87 4.05
N VAL A 75 -5.33 6.98 3.07
CA VAL A 75 -4.13 6.20 2.76
C VAL A 75 -3.49 6.70 1.46
N ILE A 76 -2.24 7.14 1.55
CA ILE A 76 -1.45 7.58 0.40
C ILE A 76 -0.43 6.50 0.10
N THR A 77 -0.36 6.06 -1.15
CA THR A 77 0.60 5.03 -1.59
C THR A 77 1.43 5.48 -2.78
N SER A 78 2.59 4.87 -2.92
CA SER A 78 3.39 4.94 -4.14
C SER A 78 2.71 4.11 -5.24
N PRO A 79 2.71 4.55 -6.51
CA PRO A 79 2.21 3.76 -7.63
C PRO A 79 3.19 2.65 -8.04
N LEU A 80 3.69 1.88 -7.07
CA LEU A 80 4.49 0.67 -7.25
C LEU A 80 3.67 -0.51 -6.76
N LEU A 81 3.68 -1.64 -7.49
CA LEU A 81 2.84 -2.80 -7.19
C LEU A 81 3.00 -3.27 -5.74
N ARG A 82 4.25 -3.43 -5.28
CA ARG A 82 4.57 -3.80 -3.89
C ARG A 82 4.01 -2.84 -2.83
N ALA A 83 4.02 -1.54 -3.12
CA ALA A 83 3.57 -0.52 -2.19
C ALA A 83 2.05 -0.49 -2.12
N MET A 84 1.38 -0.61 -3.27
CA MET A 84 -0.08 -0.73 -3.33
C MET A 84 -0.55 -2.01 -2.64
N GLN A 85 0.02 -3.18 -2.94
CA GLN A 85 -0.27 -4.46 -2.27
C GLN A 85 -0.10 -4.37 -0.75
N THR A 86 0.97 -3.73 -0.28
CA THR A 86 1.19 -3.51 1.16
C THR A 86 0.10 -2.61 1.75
N ALA A 87 -0.18 -1.47 1.10
CA ALA A 87 -1.15 -0.50 1.61
C ALA A 87 -2.56 -1.11 1.71
N VAL A 88 -3.02 -1.79 0.66
CA VAL A 88 -4.35 -2.40 0.63
C VAL A 88 -4.47 -3.55 1.63
N GLY A 89 -3.42 -4.37 1.78
CA GLY A 89 -3.46 -5.48 2.74
C GLY A 89 -3.37 -5.04 4.20
N VAL A 90 -2.70 -3.92 4.50
CA VAL A 90 -2.60 -3.40 5.86
C VAL A 90 -3.82 -2.60 6.27
N PHE A 91 -4.32 -1.73 5.39
CA PHE A 91 -5.33 -0.73 5.73
C PHE A 91 -6.72 -1.03 5.12
N SER A 92 -6.96 -2.27 4.68
CA SER A 92 -8.32 -2.73 4.35
C SER A 92 -9.20 -2.74 5.59
N GLY A 93 -10.50 -2.54 5.39
CA GLY A 93 -11.49 -2.64 6.46
C GLY A 93 -11.85 -4.09 6.78
N GLU A 94 -12.52 -4.27 7.93
CA GLU A 94 -13.08 -5.55 8.33
C GLU A 94 -14.44 -5.76 7.64
N GLY A 95 -14.60 -6.89 6.94
CA GLY A 95 -15.86 -7.31 6.34
C GLY A 95 -15.73 -7.86 4.92
N CYS A 96 -15.91 -9.17 4.78
CA CYS A 96 -16.33 -9.76 3.51
C CYS A 96 -17.86 -9.77 3.53
N THR A 97 -18.50 -8.78 2.89
CA THR A 97 -19.91 -8.93 2.53
C THR A 97 -19.99 -8.98 1.02
N ASP A 98 -20.29 -10.17 0.51
CA ASP A 98 -20.45 -10.53 -0.90
C ASP A 98 -21.70 -9.89 -1.55
N GLY A 99 -22.06 -8.67 -1.16
CA GLY A 99 -23.36 -8.08 -1.51
C GLY A 99 -23.39 -6.57 -1.75
N ILE A 100 -22.26 -5.87 -1.67
CA ILE A 100 -22.21 -4.42 -1.93
C ILE A 100 -21.49 -4.22 -3.26
N GLY A 101 -22.17 -3.60 -4.24
CA GLY A 101 -21.64 -3.32 -5.59
C GLY A 101 -20.48 -2.31 -5.65
N ALA A 102 -19.70 -2.18 -4.58
CA ALA A 102 -18.49 -1.39 -4.56
C ALA A 102 -17.33 -2.18 -5.19
N PRO A 103 -16.47 -1.54 -6.00
CA PRO A 103 -15.31 -2.19 -6.58
C PRO A 103 -14.35 -2.64 -5.46
N PRO A 104 -13.71 -3.82 -5.57
CA PRO A 104 -12.76 -4.28 -4.57
C PRO A 104 -11.55 -3.33 -4.46
N LEU A 105 -10.90 -3.31 -3.31
CA LEU A 105 -9.67 -2.55 -3.12
C LEU A 105 -8.50 -3.18 -3.90
N MET A 106 -8.51 -4.51 -3.99
CA MET A 106 -7.59 -5.29 -4.83
C MET A 106 -8.30 -6.54 -5.34
N VAL A 107 -8.15 -6.86 -6.63
CA VAL A 107 -8.69 -8.11 -7.20
C VAL A 107 -7.87 -9.32 -6.78
N ALA A 108 -8.45 -10.52 -6.91
CA ALA A 108 -7.72 -11.76 -6.67
C ALA A 108 -6.52 -11.88 -7.62
N ASN A 109 -5.41 -12.42 -7.12
CA ASN A 109 -4.16 -12.64 -7.86
C ASN A 109 -3.56 -11.37 -8.50
N ALA A 110 -3.83 -10.19 -7.93
CA ALA A 110 -3.27 -8.94 -8.42
C ALA A 110 -1.73 -8.97 -8.44
N GLY A 111 -1.14 -8.98 -9.64
CA GLY A 111 0.31 -9.05 -9.82
C GLY A 111 0.92 -10.46 -9.85
N ASN A 112 0.09 -11.52 -9.90
CA ASN A 112 0.46 -12.93 -9.74
C ASN A 112 0.87 -13.29 -8.30
N SER A 113 0.14 -12.73 -7.33
CA SER A 113 0.49 -12.82 -5.91
C SER A 113 -0.14 -14.01 -5.17
N ASP A 114 -0.98 -14.81 -5.83
CA ASP A 114 -1.81 -15.87 -5.25
C ASP A 114 -2.63 -15.42 -4.02
N HIS A 115 -2.89 -14.11 -3.93
CA HIS A 115 -3.60 -13.49 -2.81
C HIS A 115 -5.09 -13.33 -3.14
N PRO A 116 -6.00 -13.62 -2.20
CA PRO A 116 -7.43 -13.38 -2.41
C PRO A 116 -7.72 -11.90 -2.66
N ALA A 117 -8.89 -11.63 -3.23
CA ALA A 117 -9.38 -10.26 -3.38
C ALA A 117 -9.52 -9.58 -2.00
N ILE A 118 -9.27 -8.28 -1.97
CA ILE A 118 -9.38 -7.45 -0.77
C ILE A 118 -10.56 -6.50 -0.96
N SER A 119 -11.48 -6.53 0.00
CA SER A 119 -12.66 -5.68 0.03
C SER A 119 -12.29 -4.22 0.31
N SER A 120 -13.03 -3.29 -0.30
CA SER A 120 -12.95 -1.85 0.01
C SER A 120 -13.95 -1.43 1.10
N LEU A 121 -14.66 -2.39 1.72
CA LEU A 121 -15.63 -2.09 2.76
C LEU A 121 -14.92 -1.60 4.01
N ASN A 122 -15.49 -0.55 4.64
CA ASN A 122 -14.99 0.02 5.89
C ASN A 122 -13.51 0.46 5.85
N CYS A 123 -12.96 0.72 4.66
CA CYS A 123 -11.60 1.25 4.51
C CYS A 123 -11.63 2.76 4.26
N PRO A 124 -10.60 3.50 4.68
CA PRO A 124 -10.42 4.90 4.26
C PRO A 124 -10.23 4.99 2.74
N PRO A 125 -10.37 6.19 2.14
CA PRO A 125 -10.00 6.41 0.75
C PRO A 125 -8.51 6.14 0.50
N PHE A 126 -8.20 5.61 -0.68
CA PHE A 126 -6.82 5.35 -1.13
C PHE A 126 -6.48 6.24 -2.32
N ILE A 127 -5.30 6.84 -2.28
CA ILE A 127 -4.77 7.65 -3.39
C ILE A 127 -3.33 7.27 -3.70
N ALA A 128 -3.04 7.06 -4.99
CA ALA A 128 -1.71 6.82 -5.50
C ALA A 128 -1.08 8.13 -5.96
N VAL A 129 0.10 8.45 -5.43
CA VAL A 129 0.81 9.71 -5.71
C VAL A 129 2.18 9.42 -6.30
N GLU A 130 2.45 9.92 -7.51
CA GLU A 130 3.70 9.64 -8.23
C GLU A 130 4.96 10.04 -7.45
N LEU A 131 4.87 11.10 -6.63
CA LEU A 131 5.99 11.62 -5.84
C LEU A 131 6.35 10.73 -4.62
N CYS A 132 5.51 9.76 -4.24
CA CYS A 132 5.77 8.87 -3.10
C CYS A 132 6.73 7.70 -3.44
N ARG A 133 7.46 7.77 -4.55
CA ARG A 133 8.36 6.71 -5.01
C ARG A 133 9.69 6.70 -4.26
N GLU A 134 10.18 5.49 -3.96
CA GLU A 134 11.43 5.26 -3.23
C GLU A 134 12.67 5.76 -4.00
N ARG A 135 12.76 5.48 -5.30
CA ARG A 135 13.83 5.89 -6.21
C ARG A 135 13.24 6.09 -7.61
N LEU A 136 13.57 7.21 -8.25
CA LEU A 136 13.37 7.38 -9.69
C LEU A 136 14.61 6.81 -10.39
N GLY A 137 14.72 5.48 -10.34
CA GLY A 137 15.96 4.76 -10.67
C GLY A 137 16.00 4.20 -12.10
N VAL A 138 17.22 3.87 -12.53
CA VAL A 138 17.51 3.15 -13.78
C VAL A 138 17.04 1.68 -13.70
N ASN A 139 16.95 1.13 -12.49
CA ASN A 139 16.64 -0.28 -12.26
C ASN A 139 15.18 -0.59 -12.65
N PRO A 140 14.92 -1.66 -13.40
CA PRO A 140 13.56 -2.09 -13.73
C PRO A 140 12.62 -2.23 -12.53
N CYS A 141 13.12 -2.62 -11.35
CA CYS A 141 12.30 -2.73 -10.13
C CYS A 141 11.79 -1.39 -9.57
N ASP A 142 12.47 -0.30 -9.92
CA ASP A 142 12.08 1.06 -9.53
C ASP A 142 11.09 1.65 -10.54
N LYS A 143 10.96 1.05 -11.73
CA LYS A 143 9.94 1.38 -12.72
C LYS A 143 8.59 0.77 -12.33
N ARG A 144 7.52 1.36 -12.84
CA ARG A 144 6.14 0.95 -12.60
C ARG A 144 5.42 0.63 -13.91
N ARG A 145 4.34 -0.14 -13.81
CA ARG A 145 3.39 -0.35 -14.90
C ARG A 145 2.57 0.91 -15.17
N SER A 146 1.87 0.93 -16.30
CA SER A 146 0.97 2.02 -16.65
C SER A 146 -0.23 2.09 -15.70
N ILE A 147 -0.86 3.28 -15.60
CA ILE A 147 -2.08 3.42 -14.77
C ILE A 147 -3.24 2.61 -15.33
N SER A 148 -3.29 2.44 -16.65
CA SER A 148 -4.24 1.54 -17.33
C SER A 148 -4.11 0.09 -16.89
N GLU A 149 -2.91 -0.37 -16.57
CA GLU A 149 -2.69 -1.73 -16.04
C GLU A 149 -3.04 -1.85 -14.55
N TYR A 150 -2.92 -0.77 -13.77
CA TYR A 150 -3.26 -0.81 -12.34
C TYR A 150 -4.74 -0.67 -12.04
N ARG A 151 -5.50 0.12 -12.84
CA ARG A 151 -6.93 0.34 -12.60
C ARG A 151 -7.75 -0.97 -12.50
N PRO A 152 -7.54 -1.99 -13.36
CA PRO A 152 -8.23 -3.28 -13.21
C PRO A 152 -7.80 -4.04 -11.96
N LEU A 153 -6.56 -3.86 -11.49
CA LEU A 153 -6.01 -4.58 -10.34
C LEU A 153 -6.43 -3.97 -9.00
N PHE A 154 -6.53 -2.64 -8.95
CA PHE A 154 -6.84 -1.84 -7.76
C PHE A 154 -7.96 -0.83 -8.06
N PRO A 155 -9.19 -1.29 -8.32
CA PRO A 155 -10.22 -0.42 -8.89
C PRO A 155 -10.73 0.65 -7.91
N ALA A 156 -10.54 0.47 -6.59
CA ALA A 156 -10.90 1.48 -5.58
C ALA A 156 -9.77 2.46 -5.21
N ILE A 157 -8.59 2.38 -5.85
CA ILE A 157 -7.51 3.37 -5.64
C ILE A 157 -7.68 4.54 -6.62
N ASP A 158 -7.65 5.77 -6.10
CA ASP A 158 -7.60 6.97 -6.95
C ASP A 158 -6.18 7.17 -7.51
N PHE A 159 -6.06 7.21 -8.84
CA PHE A 159 -4.82 7.45 -9.57
C PHE A 159 -4.74 8.85 -10.18
N SER A 160 -5.63 9.78 -9.83
CA SER A 160 -5.66 11.16 -10.33
C SER A 160 -4.32 11.91 -10.16
N LEU A 161 -3.57 11.58 -9.09
CA LEU A 161 -2.27 12.17 -8.77
C LEU A 161 -1.07 11.30 -9.23
N ALA A 162 -1.33 10.19 -9.92
CA ALA A 162 -0.30 9.37 -10.55
C ALA A 162 -0.11 9.84 -12.00
N LYS A 163 0.98 10.59 -12.27
CA LYS A 163 1.22 11.16 -13.60
C LYS A 163 1.50 10.05 -14.61
N CYS A 164 0.73 9.96 -15.70
CA CYS A 164 1.16 9.19 -16.87
C CYS A 164 2.47 9.79 -17.40
N ARG A 165 3.51 8.97 -17.47
CA ARG A 165 4.73 9.26 -18.24
C ARG A 165 4.85 8.21 -19.31
#